data_AF-A0A0R3M8L4-F1
#
_entry.id   AF-A0A0R3M8L4-F1
#
_cell.length_a   1.000
_cell.length_b   1.000
_cell.length_c   1.000
_cell.angle_alpha   90.00
_cell.angle_beta   90.00
_cell.angle_gamma   90.00
#
_symmetry.space_group_name_H-M   'P 1'
#
loop_
_entity.id
_entity.type
_entity.pdbx_description
1 polymer ?
#
loop_
_entity_poly.entity_id
_entity_poly.type
_entity_poly.pdbx_seq_one_letter_code
_entity_poly.pdbx_strand_id
1 'polypeptide(L)'
;MRHASLLHALTTAGLFTGLFLGSSLISDASAATAGHALAVSVDDFNYIDTSNEPTDQTAVHEKRLRAFMTALRDDVTADRRFELVPSSCAPNCPTDGPALRDRLRAASQAGAQILIIGIVHKLSTLVQVVRIAAIDTTTQRVVFRKYFQFRGDNDEAWQRAERFVSEEVRDRLLESRSQQ
;
A
#
# COMPACT_ATOMS: atom_id res chain seq x y z
N MET A 1 34.35 -67.77 -41.56
CA MET A 1 33.57 -66.76 -40.81
C MET A 1 33.46 -67.23 -39.38
N ARG A 2 34.02 -66.45 -38.44
CA ARG A 2 33.72 -66.37 -36.99
C ARG A 2 33.78 -67.66 -36.16
N HIS A 3 34.27 -67.72 -34.94
CA HIS A 3 35.26 -67.02 -34.12
C HIS A 3 35.46 -67.99 -32.94
N ALA A 4 36.69 -68.09 -32.45
CA ALA A 4 37.09 -68.96 -31.34
C ALA A 4 36.78 -68.34 -29.96
N SER A 5 37.03 -69.16 -28.94
CA SER A 5 37.38 -68.84 -27.53
C SER A 5 36.24 -69.01 -26.51
N LEU A 6 36.25 -70.10 -25.73
CA LEU A 6 36.97 -70.32 -24.45
C LEU A 6 36.40 -69.49 -23.29
N LEU A 7 35.64 -70.14 -22.41
CA LEU A 7 35.21 -69.64 -21.10
C LEU A 7 36.01 -70.36 -20.01
N HIS A 8 36.87 -69.62 -19.32
CA HIS A 8 37.42 -70.00 -18.01
C HIS A 8 36.84 -69.05 -16.95
N ALA A 9 36.08 -69.65 -16.04
CA ALA A 9 36.24 -69.65 -14.58
C ALA A 9 36.35 -68.34 -13.76
N LEU A 10 35.75 -68.46 -12.56
CA LEU A 10 36.13 -67.91 -11.25
C LEU A 10 35.40 -66.65 -10.72
N THR A 11 34.42 -66.95 -9.86
CA THR A 11 34.29 -66.51 -8.45
C THR A 11 34.62 -65.07 -8.08
N THR A 12 33.61 -64.34 -7.61
CA THR A 12 33.79 -63.30 -6.58
C THR A 12 32.81 -63.53 -5.44
N ALA A 13 33.38 -63.64 -4.24
CA ALA A 13 32.69 -63.72 -2.96
C ALA A 13 32.37 -62.31 -2.45
N GLY A 14 31.34 -62.21 -1.61
CA GLY A 14 30.67 -60.97 -1.22
C GLY A 14 31.38 -60.10 -0.20
N LEU A 15 30.72 -58.99 0.15
CA LEU A 15 30.47 -58.50 1.51
C LEU A 15 29.70 -57.17 1.41
N PHE A 16 28.38 -57.24 1.60
CA PHE A 16 27.54 -56.07 1.84
C PHE A 16 27.80 -55.60 3.28
N THR A 17 28.49 -54.47 3.44
CA THR A 17 28.60 -53.78 4.72
C THR A 17 28.12 -52.35 4.50
N GLY A 18 26.96 -52.02 5.06
CA GLY A 18 26.35 -50.71 4.98
C GLY A 18 27.12 -49.66 5.79
N LEU A 19 27.05 -48.41 5.33
CA LEU A 19 27.40 -47.25 6.14
C LEU A 19 26.45 -46.10 5.81
N PHE A 20 25.94 -45.52 6.88
CA PHE A 20 24.80 -44.61 6.99
C PHE A 20 24.88 -43.37 6.07
N LEU A 21 23.78 -43.09 5.36
CA LEU A 21 23.51 -41.78 4.78
C LEU A 21 23.36 -40.76 5.91
N GLY A 22 24.36 -39.89 6.07
CA GLY A 22 24.22 -38.66 6.84
C GLY A 22 23.37 -37.66 6.07
N SER A 23 22.06 -37.64 6.34
CA SER A 23 21.16 -36.59 5.87
C SER A 23 21.42 -35.32 6.69
N SER A 24 22.30 -34.46 6.19
CA SER A 24 22.43 -33.08 6.68
C SER A 24 21.14 -32.33 6.37
N LEU A 25 20.29 -32.14 7.38
CA LEU A 25 19.19 -31.18 7.32
C LEU A 25 19.82 -29.78 7.31
N ILE A 26 20.00 -29.22 6.11
CA ILE A 26 20.26 -27.80 5.96
C ILE A 26 18.96 -27.10 6.40
N SER A 27 18.93 -26.63 7.64
CA SER A 27 17.91 -25.67 8.07
C SER A 27 18.12 -24.41 7.24
N ASP A 28 17.33 -24.26 6.17
CA ASP A 28 17.04 -22.95 5.59
C ASP A 28 16.30 -22.14 6.67
N ALA A 29 17.08 -21.50 7.53
CA ALA A 29 16.61 -20.36 8.29
C ALA A 29 16.37 -19.25 7.26
N SER A 30 15.20 -19.30 6.61
CA SER A 30 14.62 -18.12 5.99
C SER A 30 14.39 -17.13 7.12
N ALA A 31 15.40 -16.31 7.41
CA ALA A 31 15.22 -15.07 8.11
C ALA A 31 14.27 -14.27 7.23
N ALA A 32 12.97 -14.42 7.46
CA ALA A 32 12.00 -13.48 6.99
C ALA A 32 12.51 -12.13 7.48
N THR A 33 13.03 -11.32 6.56
CA THR A 33 13.10 -9.89 6.76
C THR A 33 11.67 -9.52 7.10
N ALA A 34 11.39 -9.35 8.40
CA ALA A 34 10.18 -8.73 8.84
C ALA A 34 10.21 -7.37 8.17
N GLY A 35 9.53 -7.27 7.03
CA GLY A 35 9.52 -6.05 6.24
C GLY A 35 9.01 -4.98 7.18
N HIS A 36 9.86 -4.00 7.50
CA HIS A 36 9.48 -2.90 8.37
C HIS A 36 8.15 -2.31 7.86
N ALA A 37 7.28 -1.89 8.78
CA ALA A 37 6.01 -1.27 8.43
C ALA A 37 6.26 -0.14 7.42
N LEU A 38 5.40 -0.02 6.40
CA LEU A 38 5.53 1.06 5.42
C LEU A 38 5.16 2.37 6.13
N ALA A 39 6.14 3.26 6.29
CA ALA A 39 5.92 4.55 6.92
C ALA A 39 5.16 5.47 5.96
N VAL A 40 3.95 5.87 6.34
CA VAL A 40 3.03 6.65 5.51
C VAL A 40 2.64 7.91 6.25
N SER A 41 2.68 9.05 5.58
CA SER A 41 2.03 10.27 6.03
C SER A 41 0.76 10.53 5.20
N VAL A 42 -0.29 10.98 5.86
CA VAL A 42 -1.58 11.31 5.22
C VAL A 42 -1.90 12.77 5.49
N ASP A 43 -1.87 13.59 4.45
CA ASP A 43 -2.29 14.99 4.55
C ASP A 43 -3.81 15.11 4.54
N ASP A 44 -4.32 16.20 5.12
CA ASP A 44 -5.74 16.52 5.02
C ASP A 44 -6.13 16.74 3.56
N PHE A 45 -7.20 16.09 3.13
CA PHE A 45 -7.72 16.25 1.78
C PHE A 45 -8.45 17.58 1.65
N ASN A 46 -8.42 18.15 0.46
CA ASN A 46 -9.19 19.34 0.15
C ASN A 46 -10.64 18.95 -0.18
N TYR A 47 -11.59 19.84 0.14
CA TYR A 47 -12.95 19.74 -0.35
C TYR A 47 -13.21 20.80 -1.42
N ILE A 48 -13.77 20.38 -2.55
CA ILE A 48 -14.20 21.26 -3.64
C ILE A 48 -15.67 20.97 -3.91
N ASP A 49 -16.52 21.98 -3.92
CA ASP A 49 -17.91 21.87 -4.35
C ASP A 49 -18.15 22.72 -5.60
N THR A 50 -18.50 22.08 -6.72
CA THR A 50 -18.90 22.74 -7.96
C THR A 50 -20.34 22.38 -8.36
N SER A 51 -21.12 21.82 -7.44
CA SER A 51 -22.50 21.38 -7.69
C SER A 51 -23.49 22.53 -7.96
N ASN A 52 -23.12 23.76 -7.58
CA ASN A 52 -23.99 24.94 -7.65
C ASN A 52 -25.35 24.76 -6.95
N GLU A 53 -25.39 23.95 -5.88
CA GLU A 53 -26.59 23.80 -5.07
C GLU A 53 -26.91 25.11 -4.31
N PRO A 54 -28.20 25.48 -4.19
CA PRO A 54 -28.58 26.75 -3.59
C PRO A 54 -28.44 26.77 -2.06
N THR A 55 -28.31 25.62 -1.42
CA THR A 55 -28.17 25.51 0.04
C THR A 55 -26.70 25.46 0.41
N ASP A 56 -26.28 26.36 1.29
CA ASP A 56 -24.95 26.29 1.91
C ASP A 56 -24.89 25.07 2.84
N GLN A 57 -24.02 24.12 2.48
CA GLN A 57 -23.79 22.88 3.20
C GLN A 57 -22.33 22.77 3.68
N THR A 58 -21.55 23.86 3.63
CA THR A 58 -20.11 23.85 3.94
C THR A 58 -19.81 23.20 5.27
N ALA A 59 -20.51 23.57 6.35
CA ALA A 59 -20.28 23.00 7.68
C ALA A 59 -20.56 21.49 7.75
N VAL A 60 -21.55 21.01 6.99
CA VAL A 60 -21.90 19.59 6.91
C VAL A 60 -20.80 18.82 6.19
N HIS A 61 -20.34 19.33 5.04
CA HIS A 61 -19.29 18.69 4.26
C HIS A 61 -17.92 18.72 4.95
N GLU A 62 -17.59 19.80 5.64
CA GLU A 62 -16.39 19.86 6.47
C GLU A 62 -16.42 18.82 7.60
N LYS A 63 -17.58 18.63 8.25
CA LYS A 63 -17.74 17.59 9.26
C LYS A 63 -17.52 16.20 8.65
N ARG A 64 -18.11 15.93 7.49
CA ARG A 64 -17.95 14.65 6.78
C ARG A 64 -16.53 14.41 6.34
N LEU A 65 -15.85 15.43 5.82
CA LEU A 65 -14.43 15.35 5.45
C LEU A 65 -13.55 15.08 6.68
N ARG A 66 -13.78 15.75 7.81
CA ARG A 66 -13.04 15.45 9.06
C ARG A 66 -13.26 14.01 9.52
N ALA A 67 -14.50 13.51 9.46
CA ALA A 67 -14.81 12.12 9.79
C ALA A 67 -14.11 11.14 8.82
N PHE A 68 -14.14 11.42 7.52
CA PHE A 68 -13.44 10.66 6.48
C PHE A 68 -11.93 10.59 6.78
N MET A 69 -11.30 11.74 7.06
CA MET A 69 -9.87 11.82 7.31
C MET A 69 -9.46 11.16 8.63
N THR A 70 -10.33 11.19 9.64
CA THR A 70 -10.10 10.49 10.91
C THR A 70 -10.13 8.98 10.68
N ALA A 71 -11.20 8.48 10.06
CA ALA A 71 -11.36 7.06 9.77
C ALA A 71 -10.22 6.52 8.88
N LEU A 72 -9.83 7.25 7.82
CA LEU A 72 -8.71 6.85 6.96
C LEU A 72 -7.40 6.69 7.74
N ARG A 73 -7.11 7.58 8.70
CA ARG A 73 -5.89 7.51 9.53
C ARG A 73 -5.98 6.41 10.58
N ASP A 74 -7.15 6.21 11.19
CA ASP A 74 -7.40 5.12 12.13
C ASP A 74 -7.20 3.76 11.46
N ASP A 75 -7.71 3.62 10.24
CA ASP A 75 -7.59 2.45 9.39
C ASP A 75 -6.14 2.12 9.01
N VAL A 76 -5.33 3.15 8.65
CA VAL A 76 -3.89 2.99 8.43
C VAL A 76 -3.19 2.56 9.72
N THR A 77 -3.57 3.14 10.85
CA THR A 77 -2.98 2.82 12.17
C THR A 77 -3.34 1.41 12.64
N ALA A 78 -4.55 0.93 12.32
CA ALA A 78 -5.02 -0.40 12.69
C ALA A 78 -4.30 -1.53 11.93
N ASP A 79 -3.77 -1.25 10.74
CA ASP A 79 -3.05 -2.21 9.92
C ASP A 79 -1.54 -2.16 10.22
N ARG A 80 -1.02 -3.16 10.94
CA ARG A 80 0.39 -3.28 11.35
C ARG A 80 1.40 -3.31 10.19
N ARG A 81 0.94 -3.43 8.94
CA ARG A 81 1.80 -3.31 7.75
C ARG A 81 2.20 -1.86 7.47
N PHE A 82 1.56 -0.89 8.12
CA PHE A 82 1.81 0.54 7.99
C PHE A 82 2.20 1.17 9.32
N GLU A 83 2.94 2.26 9.23
CA GLU A 83 3.26 3.15 10.34
C GLU A 83 2.81 4.56 9.97
N LEU A 84 1.88 5.15 10.72
CA LEU A 84 1.40 6.50 10.45
C LEU A 84 2.41 7.53 10.98
N VAL A 85 3.05 8.24 10.06
CA VAL A 85 3.92 9.38 10.36
C VAL A 85 3.08 10.65 10.38
N PRO A 86 3.18 11.50 11.41
CA PRO A 86 2.43 12.75 11.50
C PRO A 86 2.58 13.59 10.23
N SER A 87 1.46 14.12 9.74
CA SER A 87 1.49 15.08 8.64
C SER A 87 2.05 16.41 9.14
N SER A 88 2.87 17.05 8.31
CA SER A 88 3.43 18.38 8.55
C SER A 88 2.51 19.51 8.08
N CYS A 89 1.35 19.19 7.49
CA CYS A 89 0.47 20.16 6.87
C CYS A 89 -1.02 19.89 7.20
N ALA A 90 -1.68 20.87 7.82
CA ALA A 90 -3.12 20.85 8.07
C ALA A 90 -3.70 22.28 8.26
N PRO A 91 -4.96 22.56 7.84
CA PRO A 91 -5.80 21.85 6.86
C PRO A 91 -5.65 22.41 5.42
N ASN A 92 -6.16 21.66 4.41
CA ASN A 92 -6.25 22.06 2.98
C ASN A 92 -4.90 22.23 2.24
N CYS A 93 -4.03 21.23 2.33
CA CYS A 93 -2.70 21.26 1.74
C CYS A 93 -2.76 21.38 0.21
N PRO A 94 -2.03 22.35 -0.41
CA PRO A 94 -2.00 22.48 -1.86
C PRO A 94 -1.48 21.20 -2.51
N THR A 95 -2.26 20.56 -3.40
CA THR A 95 -1.94 19.22 -3.92
C THR A 95 -0.93 19.19 -5.08
N ASP A 96 -0.39 20.33 -5.48
CA ASP A 96 0.54 20.47 -6.61
C ASP A 96 1.56 21.61 -6.42
N GLY A 97 2.44 21.78 -7.40
CA GLY A 97 3.40 22.88 -7.46
C GLY A 97 4.56 22.79 -6.46
N PRO A 98 5.28 23.91 -6.23
CA PRO A 98 6.40 23.98 -5.28
C PRO A 98 5.99 23.58 -3.85
N ALA A 99 4.78 23.96 -3.42
CA ALA A 99 4.25 23.61 -2.10
C ALA A 99 4.16 22.09 -1.87
N LEU A 100 3.73 21.32 -2.88
CA LEU A 100 3.77 19.85 -2.79
C LEU A 100 5.20 19.33 -2.61
N ARG A 101 6.18 19.87 -3.34
CA ARG A 101 7.58 19.42 -3.23
C ARG A 101 8.15 19.68 -1.84
N ASP A 102 7.83 20.80 -1.23
CA ASP A 102 8.27 21.13 0.13
C ASP A 102 7.63 20.20 1.16
N ARG A 103 6.35 19.85 0.99
CA ARG A 103 5.67 18.85 1.82
C ARG A 103 6.27 17.45 1.67
N LEU A 104 6.57 17.01 0.45
CA LEU A 104 7.24 15.72 0.21
C LEU A 104 8.60 15.66 0.94
N ARG A 105 9.37 16.76 0.90
CA ARG A 105 10.63 16.88 1.62
C ARG A 105 10.42 16.82 3.14
N ALA A 106 9.45 17.56 3.66
CA ALA A 106 9.14 17.56 5.09
C ALA A 106 8.67 16.16 5.57
N ALA A 107 7.84 15.47 4.78
CA ALA A 107 7.40 14.12 5.06
C ALA A 107 8.57 13.12 5.05
N SER A 108 9.46 13.22 4.06
CA SER A 108 10.69 12.42 4.02
C SER A 108 11.56 12.65 5.26
N GLN A 109 11.76 13.91 5.67
CA GLN A 109 12.53 14.26 6.86
C GLN A 109 11.89 13.77 8.16
N ALA A 110 10.55 13.68 8.20
CA ALA A 110 9.81 13.10 9.32
C ALA A 110 9.82 11.55 9.31
N GLY A 111 10.43 10.91 8.30
CA GLY A 111 10.54 9.46 8.18
C GLY A 111 9.44 8.79 7.35
N ALA A 112 8.52 9.54 6.76
CA ALA A 112 7.51 8.97 5.87
C ALA A 112 8.16 8.54 4.54
N GLN A 113 7.91 7.31 4.13
CA GLN A 113 8.30 6.77 2.83
C GLN A 113 7.29 7.15 1.74
N ILE A 114 6.01 7.20 2.11
CA ILE A 114 4.91 7.58 1.23
C ILE A 114 4.16 8.79 1.81
N LEU A 115 3.83 9.75 0.96
CA LEU A 115 2.87 10.80 1.26
C LEU A 115 1.58 10.55 0.47
N ILE A 116 0.46 10.47 1.19
CA ILE A 116 -0.89 10.37 0.62
C ILE A 116 -1.52 11.75 0.61
N ILE A 117 -1.97 12.18 -0.57
CA ILE A 117 -2.71 13.42 -0.78
C ILE A 117 -4.02 13.14 -1.50
N GLY A 118 -5.02 13.99 -1.29
CA GLY A 118 -6.30 13.81 -1.96
C GLY A 118 -7.22 15.02 -1.97
N ILE A 119 -8.28 14.88 -2.75
CA ILE A 119 -9.35 15.87 -2.90
C ILE A 119 -10.68 15.12 -2.95
N VAL A 120 -11.66 15.58 -2.18
CA VAL A 120 -13.06 15.21 -2.39
C VAL A 120 -13.73 16.32 -3.19
N HIS A 121 -14.31 15.97 -4.33
CA HIS A 121 -14.96 16.90 -5.25
C HIS A 121 -16.44 16.55 -5.42
N LYS A 122 -17.31 17.44 -4.95
CA LYS A 122 -18.75 17.37 -5.17
C LYS A 122 -19.09 17.97 -6.52
N LEU A 123 -19.68 17.12 -7.38
CA LEU A 123 -20.10 17.50 -8.73
C LEU A 123 -21.61 17.78 -8.79
N SER A 124 -22.40 17.12 -7.94
CA SER A 124 -23.85 17.31 -7.85
C SER A 124 -24.39 16.80 -6.51
N THR A 125 -25.71 16.91 -6.32
CA THR A 125 -26.44 16.33 -5.17
C THR A 125 -26.24 14.83 -5.04
N LEU A 126 -25.95 14.15 -6.15
CA LEU A 126 -25.86 12.70 -6.21
C LEU A 126 -24.42 12.20 -6.35
N VAL A 127 -23.51 12.98 -6.95
CA VAL A 127 -22.20 12.46 -7.39
C VAL A 127 -21.04 13.21 -6.74
N GLN A 128 -20.17 12.41 -6.14
CA GLN A 128 -18.93 12.85 -5.50
C GLN A 128 -17.76 12.06 -6.07
N VAL A 129 -16.57 12.67 -6.14
CA VAL A 129 -15.33 12.00 -6.56
C VAL A 129 -14.24 12.22 -5.53
N VAL A 130 -13.60 11.14 -5.07
CA VAL A 130 -12.33 11.19 -4.34
C VAL A 130 -11.19 11.00 -5.32
N ARG A 131 -10.27 11.95 -5.37
CA ARG A 131 -9.03 11.89 -6.15
C ARG A 131 -7.90 11.67 -5.17
N ILE A 132 -7.13 10.61 -5.33
CA ILE A 132 -6.02 10.31 -4.43
C ILE A 132 -4.74 10.06 -5.21
N ALA A 133 -3.62 10.43 -4.62
CA ALA A 133 -2.30 10.00 -5.06
C ALA A 133 -1.45 9.61 -3.85
N ALA A 134 -0.72 8.51 -4.00
CA ALA A 134 0.39 8.17 -3.12
C ALA A 134 1.70 8.46 -3.84
N ILE A 135 2.59 9.15 -3.16
CA ILE A 135 3.83 9.65 -3.73
C ILE A 135 4.98 9.17 -2.86
N ASP A 136 5.97 8.56 -3.49
CA ASP A 136 7.22 8.20 -2.82
C ASP A 136 7.97 9.48 -2.46
N THR A 137 8.27 9.68 -1.19
CA THR A 137 8.81 10.96 -0.68
C THR A 137 10.27 11.18 -1.08
N THR A 138 11.00 10.11 -1.40
CA THR A 138 12.42 10.15 -1.76
C THR A 138 12.60 10.47 -3.24
N THR A 139 11.96 9.68 -4.10
CA THR A 139 12.00 9.81 -5.56
C THR A 139 11.04 10.87 -6.10
N GLN A 140 10.07 11.30 -5.27
CA GLN A 140 8.98 12.20 -5.64
C GLN A 140 8.12 11.68 -6.81
N ARG A 141 8.09 10.36 -7.00
CA ARG A 141 7.29 9.72 -8.04
C ARG A 141 5.94 9.31 -7.49
N VAL A 142 4.91 9.48 -8.30
CA VAL A 142 3.57 8.96 -8.01
C VAL A 142 3.64 7.44 -8.10
N VAL A 143 3.46 6.77 -6.96
CA VAL A 143 3.43 5.31 -6.85
C VAL A 143 2.10 4.77 -7.36
N PHE A 144 1.00 5.43 -7.00
CA PHE A 144 -0.27 5.25 -7.68
C PHE A 144 -1.15 6.50 -7.59
N ARG A 145 -2.11 6.59 -8.50
CA ARG A 145 -3.18 7.59 -8.51
C ARG A 145 -4.49 6.90 -8.85
N LYS A 146 -5.56 7.24 -8.13
CA LYS A 146 -6.89 6.69 -8.40
C LYS A 146 -7.98 7.73 -8.21
N TYR A 147 -9.06 7.55 -8.95
CA TYR A 147 -10.29 8.32 -8.87
C TYR A 147 -11.40 7.37 -8.44
N PHE A 148 -12.09 7.70 -7.36
CA PHE A 148 -13.21 6.94 -6.84
C PHE A 148 -14.46 7.77 -6.95
N GLN A 149 -15.47 7.26 -7.65
CA GLN A 149 -16.77 7.89 -7.68
C GLN A 149 -17.66 7.21 -6.64
N PHE A 150 -18.35 8.00 -5.83
CA PHE A 150 -19.41 7.48 -4.97
C PHE A 150 -20.68 8.31 -5.13
N ARG A 151 -21.80 7.70 -4.74
CA ARG A 151 -23.13 8.28 -4.90
C ARG A 151 -23.77 8.55 -3.55
N GLY A 152 -24.43 9.70 -3.46
CA GLY A 152 -25.13 10.18 -2.27
C GLY A 152 -24.32 11.20 -1.48
N ASP A 153 -25.04 12.14 -0.88
CA ASP A 153 -24.47 13.20 -0.03
C ASP A 153 -25.06 13.13 1.38
N ASN A 154 -24.85 11.98 2.02
CA ASN A 154 -25.24 11.69 3.40
C ASN A 154 -24.13 10.93 4.13
N ASP A 155 -24.25 10.84 5.45
CA ASP A 155 -23.19 10.29 6.30
C ASP A 155 -22.90 8.81 5.98
N GLU A 156 -23.92 8.03 5.64
CA GLU A 156 -23.78 6.62 5.26
C GLU A 156 -23.01 6.45 3.94
N ALA A 157 -23.31 7.28 2.92
CA ALA A 157 -22.60 7.27 1.65
C ALA A 157 -21.12 7.64 1.82
N TRP A 158 -20.83 8.65 2.63
CA TRP A 158 -19.46 9.06 2.96
C TRP A 158 -18.71 7.98 3.74
N GLN A 159 -19.35 7.31 4.70
CA GLN A 159 -18.74 6.22 5.45
C GLN A 159 -18.41 5.01 4.54
N ARG A 160 -19.31 4.64 3.62
CA ARG A 160 -19.03 3.56 2.66
C ARG A 160 -17.91 3.94 1.69
N ALA A 161 -17.90 5.20 1.25
CA ALA A 161 -16.85 5.72 0.37
C ALA A 161 -15.48 5.69 1.07
N GLU A 162 -15.41 6.12 2.32
CA GLU A 162 -14.20 6.08 3.15
C GLU A 162 -13.65 4.66 3.24
N ARG A 163 -14.45 3.69 3.72
CA ARG A 163 -14.02 2.30 3.87
C ARG A 163 -13.43 1.74 2.57
N PHE A 164 -14.14 1.95 1.46
CA PHE A 164 -13.69 1.47 0.15
C PHE A 164 -12.39 2.14 -0.31
N VAL A 165 -12.28 3.46 -0.15
CA VAL A 165 -11.05 4.20 -0.50
C VAL A 165 -9.88 3.73 0.35
N SER A 166 -10.09 3.59 1.66
CA SER A 166 -9.09 3.19 2.63
C SER A 166 -8.54 1.79 2.34
N GLU A 167 -9.42 0.81 2.09
CA GLU A 167 -9.06 -0.54 1.65
C GLU A 167 -8.22 -0.52 0.35
N GLU A 168 -8.71 0.15 -0.70
CA GLU A 168 -8.04 0.22 -2.00
C GLU A 168 -6.68 0.91 -1.94
N VAL A 169 -6.54 1.93 -1.11
CA VAL A 169 -5.28 2.64 -0.91
C VAL A 169 -4.26 1.72 -0.25
N ARG A 170 -4.63 1.05 0.84
CA ARG A 170 -3.73 0.13 1.56
C ARG A 170 -3.29 -1.02 0.66
N ASP A 171 -4.21 -1.64 -0.07
CA ASP A 171 -3.89 -2.77 -0.95
C ASP A 171 -2.92 -2.35 -2.07
N ARG A 172 -3.18 -1.21 -2.73
CA ARG A 172 -2.29 -0.70 -3.79
C ARG A 172 -0.91 -0.31 -3.30
N LEU A 173 -0.80 0.23 -2.09
CA LEU A 173 0.51 0.54 -1.50
C LEU A 173 1.34 -0.73 -1.31
N LEU A 174 0.73 -1.80 -0.84
CA LEU A 174 1.42 -3.07 -0.61
C LEU A 174 1.77 -3.77 -1.92
N GLU A 175 0.87 -3.73 -2.92
CA GLU A 175 1.17 -4.18 -4.27
C GLU A 175 2.37 -3.45 -4.86
N SER A 176 2.38 -2.12 -4.79
CA SER A 176 3.47 -1.29 -5.31
C SER A 176 4.81 -1.51 -4.62
N ARG A 177 4.79 -1.86 -3.33
CA ARG A 177 5.99 -2.21 -2.54
C ARG A 177 6.59 -3.54 -3.00
N SER A 178 5.75 -4.49 -3.41
CA SER A 178 6.21 -5.81 -3.87
C SER A 178 6.86 -5.79 -5.26
N GLN A 179 6.67 -4.70 -6.02
CA GLN A 179 7.19 -4.54 -7.38
C GLN A 179 8.50 -3.72 -7.44
N GLN A 180 8.96 -3.20 -6.30
CA GLN A 180 10.20 -2.43 -6.16
C GLN A 180 11.33 -3.32 -5.65
#